data_AF-A0A0Q6GTT5-F1
#
_entry.id   AF-A0A0Q6GTT5-F1
#
_cell.length_a   1.000
_cell.length_b   1.000
_cell.length_c   1.000
_cell.angle_alpha   90.00
_cell.angle_beta   90.00
_cell.angle_gamma   90.00
#
_symmetry.space_group_name_H-M   'P 1'
#
loop_
_entity.id
_entity.type
_entity.pdbx_description
1 polymer ?
#
loop_
_entity_poly.entity_id
_entity_poly.type
_entity_poly.pdbx_seq_one_letter_code
_entity_poly.pdbx_strand_id
1 'polypeptide(L)'
;MRRTAGAIIGATAAVGAALAAPTLASAGPVPDGVYIGTTPQGAPVPLWDGKTITGDTTVNRLLGVNAIPGDVYRAPSIAGGGDVVHVDYSRLSPAFGAVFHDEMTQDAVNPNRWNGTVYFVGAGQPIEVGAFAITR
;
A
#
# COMPACT_ATOMS: atom_id res chain seq x y z
N MET A 1 54.47 -28.20 -52.54
CA MET A 1 55.31 -27.10 -52.01
C MET A 1 54.41 -26.15 -51.21
N ARG A 2 54.83 -25.81 -49.97
CA ARG A 2 54.60 -24.54 -49.22
C ARG A 2 53.14 -24.07 -49.00
N ARG A 3 52.68 -23.58 -47.85
CA ARG A 3 53.19 -23.36 -46.47
C ARG A 3 52.03 -22.66 -45.71
N THR A 4 51.82 -23.01 -44.42
CA THR A 4 51.37 -22.15 -43.27
C THR A 4 50.12 -21.26 -43.41
N ALA A 5 49.05 -21.47 -42.64
CA ALA A 5 48.83 -21.14 -41.21
C ALA A 5 48.55 -19.65 -40.92
N GLY A 6 47.47 -19.37 -40.17
CA GLY A 6 47.20 -18.05 -39.59
C GLY A 6 45.76 -17.88 -39.07
N ALA A 7 45.53 -18.26 -37.81
CA ALA A 7 44.35 -17.88 -37.02
C ALA A 7 44.40 -16.38 -36.62
N ILE A 8 43.25 -15.78 -36.28
CA ILE A 8 43.00 -14.68 -35.30
C ILE A 8 41.48 -14.39 -35.39
N ILE A 9 40.64 -14.94 -34.51
CA ILE A 9 40.08 -14.31 -33.29
C ILE A 9 39.64 -12.84 -33.51
N GLY A 10 38.33 -12.64 -33.54
CA GLY A 10 37.71 -11.32 -33.50
C GLY A 10 36.31 -11.42 -32.89
N ALA A 11 36.24 -11.86 -31.63
CA ALA A 11 35.02 -11.76 -30.83
C ALA A 11 34.77 -10.27 -30.51
N THR A 12 33.87 -9.63 -31.26
CA THR A 12 33.28 -8.36 -30.83
C THR A 12 32.21 -8.66 -29.78
N ALA A 13 32.61 -8.67 -28.51
CA ALA A 13 31.67 -8.60 -27.41
C ALA A 13 30.94 -7.25 -27.49
N ALA A 14 29.67 -7.29 -27.89
CA ALA A 14 28.78 -6.14 -27.75
C ALA A 14 28.54 -5.93 -26.26
N VAL A 15 29.27 -4.99 -25.66
CA VAL A 15 28.98 -4.46 -24.33
C VAL A 15 27.73 -3.60 -24.47
N GLY A 16 26.57 -4.25 -24.42
CA GLY A 16 25.30 -3.58 -24.22
C GLY A 16 25.29 -3.03 -22.79
N ALA A 17 25.71 -1.78 -22.63
CA ALA A 17 25.43 -1.02 -21.42
C ALA A 17 23.91 -0.79 -21.38
N ALA A 18 23.17 -1.73 -20.79
CA ALA A 18 21.82 -1.48 -20.35
C ALA A 18 21.91 -0.41 -19.26
N LEU A 19 21.63 0.84 -19.61
CA LEU A 19 21.30 1.86 -18.63
C LEU A 19 20.17 1.28 -17.79
N ALA A 20 20.47 0.94 -16.53
CA ALA A 20 19.44 0.65 -15.55
C ALA A 20 18.57 1.91 -15.48
N ALA A 21 17.38 1.86 -16.07
CA ALA A 21 16.38 2.89 -15.85
C ALA A 21 16.22 2.99 -14.33
N PRO A 22 16.27 4.20 -13.75
CA PRO A 22 16.00 4.35 -12.33
C PRO A 22 14.65 3.67 -12.08
N THR A 23 14.65 2.65 -11.23
CA THR A 23 13.43 2.04 -10.72
C THR A 23 12.74 3.15 -9.93
N LEU A 24 11.88 3.92 -10.61
CA LEU A 24 10.95 4.81 -9.94
C LEU A 24 10.24 3.92 -8.94
N ALA A 25 10.44 4.20 -7.64
CA ALA A 25 9.67 3.54 -6.60
C ALA A 25 8.20 3.68 -7.02
N SER A 26 7.49 2.54 -7.11
CA SER A 26 6.07 2.56 -7.43
C SER A 26 5.42 3.53 -6.46
N ALA A 27 4.76 4.58 -6.98
CA ALA A 27 3.92 5.40 -6.12
C ALA A 27 2.91 4.43 -5.50
N GLY A 28 2.88 4.37 -4.17
CA GLY A 28 1.97 3.47 -3.46
C GLY A 28 0.52 3.72 -3.87
N PRO A 29 -0.39 2.80 -3.55
CA PRO A 29 -1.80 2.90 -3.93
C PRO A 29 -2.50 4.15 -3.38
N VAL A 30 -1.91 4.77 -2.35
CA VAL A 30 -2.29 6.04 -1.73
C VAL A 30 -1.04 6.92 -1.67
N PRO A 31 -1.13 8.23 -2.01
CA PRO A 31 0.02 9.12 -1.95
C PRO A 31 0.64 9.21 -0.55
N ASP A 32 1.97 9.25 -0.47
CA ASP A 32 2.69 9.44 0.79
C ASP A 32 2.23 10.71 1.52
N GLY A 33 2.07 10.61 2.83
CA GLY A 33 1.68 11.75 3.65
C GLY A 33 1.19 11.40 5.04
N VAL A 34 1.02 12.45 5.85
CA VAL A 34 0.35 12.37 7.14
C VAL A 34 -1.10 12.74 6.93
N TYR A 35 -2.00 11.81 7.20
CA TYR A 35 -3.43 12.00 7.07
C TYR A 35 -4.08 12.13 8.45
N ILE A 36 -5.03 13.05 8.57
CA ILE A 36 -5.86 13.22 9.78
C ILE A 36 -7.05 12.26 9.73
N GLY A 37 -7.24 11.51 10.82
CA GLY A 37 -8.34 10.58 11.01
C GLY A 37 -9.59 11.26 11.54
N THR A 38 -10.73 10.96 10.93
CA THR A 38 -12.06 11.46 11.33
C THR A 38 -13.11 10.37 11.13
N THR A 39 -14.31 10.58 11.67
CA THR A 39 -15.49 9.86 11.22
C THR A 39 -15.80 10.22 9.76
N PRO A 40 -16.64 9.46 9.04
CA PRO A 40 -17.05 9.83 7.68
C PRO A 40 -17.75 11.20 7.61
N GLN A 41 -18.30 11.70 8.71
CA GLN A 41 -18.92 13.03 8.81
C GLN A 41 -17.93 14.15 9.18
N GLY A 42 -16.64 13.83 9.36
CA GLY A 42 -15.58 14.78 9.66
C GLY A 42 -15.37 15.08 11.15
N ALA A 43 -15.99 14.34 12.06
CA ALA A 43 -15.75 14.51 13.49
C ALA A 43 -14.43 13.83 13.91
N PRO A 44 -13.69 14.36 14.90
CA PRO A 44 -12.53 13.67 15.46
C PRO A 44 -12.90 12.31 16.04
N VAL A 45 -12.04 11.31 15.89
CA VAL A 45 -12.20 10.00 16.53
C VAL A 45 -11.39 9.97 17.82
N PRO A 46 -11.98 9.59 18.98
CA PRO A 46 -11.24 9.50 20.22
C PRO A 46 -10.02 8.59 20.09
N LEU A 47 -8.88 9.04 20.63
CA LEU A 47 -7.62 8.31 20.69
C LEU A 47 -6.90 8.10 19.35
N TRP A 48 -7.51 8.40 18.20
CA TRP A 48 -6.94 8.16 16.88
C TRP A 48 -6.74 9.44 16.09
N ASP A 49 -5.48 9.72 15.73
CA ASP A 49 -5.09 10.93 15.02
C ASP A 49 -5.10 10.77 13.50
N GLY A 50 -5.19 9.53 13.01
CA GLY A 50 -5.13 9.18 11.59
C GLY A 50 -3.99 8.23 11.25
N LYS A 51 -3.48 8.35 10.03
CA LYS A 51 -2.47 7.43 9.46
C LYS A 51 -1.32 8.22 8.85
N THR A 52 -0.12 7.67 8.91
CA THR A 52 1.00 8.11 8.06
C THR A 52 1.25 7.03 7.02
N ILE A 53 1.21 7.40 5.75
CA ILE A 53 1.39 6.50 4.61
C ILE A 53 2.73 6.80 3.93
N THR A 54 3.49 5.76 3.64
CA THR A 54 4.79 5.82 2.95
C THR A 54 4.91 4.61 2.03
N GLY A 55 4.85 4.83 0.72
CA GLY A 55 4.81 3.78 -0.29
C GLY A 55 3.64 2.82 -0.06
N ASP A 56 3.95 1.52 0.04
CA ASP A 56 2.98 0.46 0.28
C ASP A 56 2.80 0.16 1.78
N THR A 57 3.10 1.11 2.65
CA THR A 57 3.04 0.92 4.10
C THR A 57 2.32 2.06 4.80
N THR A 58 1.76 1.77 5.96
CA THR A 58 1.08 2.75 6.80
C THR A 58 1.33 2.50 8.27
N VAL A 59 1.17 3.53 9.08
CA VAL A 59 1.08 3.41 10.54
C VAL A 59 -0.08 4.26 11.06
N ASN A 60 -0.99 3.66 11.82
CA ASN A 60 -1.98 4.43 12.56
C ASN A 60 -1.29 5.13 13.73
N ARG A 61 -1.68 6.38 13.89
CA ARG A 61 -1.23 7.25 14.98
C ARG A 61 -2.33 7.33 16.03
N LEU A 62 -1.97 7.03 17.27
CA LEU A 62 -2.87 7.09 18.42
C LEU A 62 -2.26 8.03 19.45
N LEU A 63 -2.96 9.10 19.84
CA LEU A 63 -2.50 10.05 20.86
C LEU A 63 -1.06 10.56 20.66
N GLY A 64 -0.69 10.85 19.41
CA GLY A 64 0.63 11.35 19.02
C GLY A 64 1.70 10.29 18.84
N VAL A 65 1.39 8.99 19.01
CA VAL A 65 2.36 7.90 18.83
C VAL A 65 2.03 7.00 17.64
N ASN A 66 3.06 6.57 16.91
CA ASN A 66 2.96 5.56 15.87
C ASN A 66 2.73 4.19 16.53
N ALA A 67 1.55 3.59 16.34
CA ALA A 67 1.12 2.44 17.15
C ALA A 67 0.82 1.18 16.35
N ILE A 68 0.08 1.29 15.24
CA ILE A 68 -0.43 0.12 14.51
C ILE A 68 0.11 0.16 13.07
N PRO A 69 1.22 -0.53 12.78
CA PRO A 69 1.74 -0.62 11.42
C PRO A 69 0.88 -1.55 10.56
N GLY A 70 0.85 -1.27 9.27
CA GLY A 70 0.21 -2.11 8.26
C GLY A 70 0.80 -1.91 6.87
N ASP A 71 0.39 -2.76 5.96
CA ASP A 71 0.72 -2.67 4.54
C ASP A 71 -0.49 -2.17 3.76
N VAL A 72 -0.25 -1.48 2.65
CA VAL A 72 -1.28 -0.82 1.85
C VAL A 72 -1.17 -1.30 0.41
N TYR A 73 -2.23 -1.85 -0.14
CA TYR A 73 -2.25 -2.37 -1.51
C TYR A 73 -3.64 -2.30 -2.13
N ARG A 74 -3.73 -2.42 -3.46
CA ARG A 74 -5.03 -2.56 -4.16
C ARG A 74 -5.41 -4.02 -4.31
N ALA A 75 -6.66 -4.33 -4.01
CA ALA A 75 -7.25 -5.63 -4.25
C ALA A 75 -8.78 -5.50 -4.30
N PRO A 76 -9.49 -6.52 -4.82
CA PRO A 76 -10.94 -6.57 -4.73
C PRO A 76 -11.42 -6.50 -3.28
N SER A 77 -12.54 -5.82 -3.05
CA SER A 77 -13.20 -5.73 -1.75
C SER A 77 -13.70 -7.11 -1.31
N ILE A 78 -13.51 -7.44 -0.03
CA ILE A 78 -14.01 -8.67 0.60
C ILE A 78 -15.54 -8.67 0.72
N ALA A 79 -16.17 -7.49 0.77
CA ALA A 79 -17.61 -7.36 0.91
C ALA A 79 -18.31 -7.26 -0.46
N GLY A 80 -17.73 -6.51 -1.40
CA GLY A 80 -18.39 -6.16 -2.66
C GLY A 80 -17.65 -6.53 -3.95
N GLY A 81 -16.39 -7.01 -3.87
CA GLY A 81 -15.59 -7.40 -5.03
C GLY A 81 -15.06 -6.26 -5.92
N GLY A 82 -15.41 -4.99 -5.66
CA GLY A 82 -14.88 -3.83 -6.38
C GLY A 82 -13.42 -3.50 -6.02
N ASP A 83 -12.69 -2.78 -6.88
CA ASP A 83 -11.30 -2.36 -6.59
C ASP A 83 -11.27 -1.36 -5.43
N VAL A 84 -10.54 -1.69 -4.37
CA VAL A 84 -10.36 -0.85 -3.18
C VAL A 84 -8.91 -0.91 -2.72
N VAL A 85 -8.52 0.05 -1.89
CA VAL A 85 -7.24 0.00 -1.18
C VAL A 85 -7.44 -0.71 0.16
N HIS A 86 -6.68 -1.77 0.40
CA HIS A 86 -6.65 -2.48 1.66
C HIS A 86 -5.60 -1.87 2.60
N VAL A 87 -5.88 -1.91 3.89
CA VAL A 87 -4.85 -1.82 4.94
C VAL A 87 -4.81 -3.15 5.68
N ASP A 88 -3.69 -3.86 5.53
CA ASP A 88 -3.45 -5.15 6.16
C ASP A 88 -2.57 -4.98 7.40
N TYR A 89 -3.10 -5.39 8.55
CA TYR A 89 -2.44 -5.29 9.84
C TYR A 89 -1.63 -6.53 10.23
N SER A 90 -1.37 -7.45 9.31
CA SER A 90 -0.53 -8.64 9.53
C SER A 90 0.88 -8.28 9.98
N ARG A 91 1.36 -7.08 9.62
CA ARG A 91 2.63 -6.52 10.08
C ARG A 91 2.65 -6.20 11.58
N LEU A 92 1.51 -5.81 12.16
CA LEU A 92 1.36 -5.70 13.62
C LEU A 92 1.29 -7.10 14.23
N SER A 93 0.41 -7.95 13.71
CA SER A 93 0.22 -9.33 14.16
C SER A 93 -0.54 -10.14 13.10
N PRO A 94 -0.07 -11.34 12.71
CA PRO A 94 -0.79 -12.20 11.77
C PRO A 94 -2.22 -12.52 12.22
N ALA A 95 -2.44 -12.69 13.53
CA ALA A 95 -3.77 -12.99 14.07
C ALA A 95 -4.71 -11.78 13.96
N PHE A 96 -4.17 -10.57 14.09
CA PHE A 96 -4.97 -9.35 13.97
C PHE A 96 -5.30 -9.05 12.51
N GLY A 97 -4.32 -9.13 11.60
CA GLY A 97 -4.54 -8.97 10.15
C GLY A 97 -5.42 -10.04 9.55
N ALA A 98 -5.48 -11.24 10.14
CA ALA A 98 -6.43 -12.27 9.70
C ALA A 98 -7.90 -11.88 9.94
N VAL A 99 -8.19 -11.07 10.96
CA VAL A 99 -9.57 -10.80 11.37
C VAL A 99 -10.01 -9.35 11.19
N PHE A 100 -9.11 -8.36 11.20
CA PHE A 100 -9.44 -6.95 10.97
C PHE A 100 -8.83 -6.46 9.66
N HIS A 101 -9.70 -5.89 8.82
CA HIS A 101 -9.36 -5.41 7.48
C HIS A 101 -9.95 -4.01 7.29
N ASP A 102 -9.13 -3.04 6.92
CA ASP A 102 -9.67 -1.78 6.44
C ASP A 102 -9.71 -1.78 4.91
N GLU A 103 -10.82 -1.33 4.35
CA GLU A 103 -10.94 -1.06 2.92
C GLU A 103 -11.20 0.41 2.70
N MET A 104 -10.48 1.02 1.76
CA MET A 104 -10.53 2.45 1.49
C MET A 104 -10.83 2.74 0.02
N THR A 105 -11.66 3.74 -0.21
CA THR A 105 -11.92 4.32 -1.53
C THR A 105 -11.61 5.80 -1.50
N GLN A 106 -11.08 6.32 -2.60
CA GLN A 106 -10.87 7.76 -2.73
C GLN A 106 -12.22 8.46 -2.83
N ASP A 107 -12.37 9.56 -2.12
CA ASP A 107 -13.58 10.36 -2.18
C ASP A 107 -13.77 10.96 -3.58
N ALA A 108 -14.99 10.85 -4.12
CA ALA A 108 -15.29 11.28 -5.48
C ALA A 108 -15.22 12.80 -5.69
N VAL A 109 -15.31 13.58 -4.61
CA VAL A 109 -15.34 15.05 -4.65
C VAL A 109 -14.03 15.63 -4.16
N ASN A 110 -13.43 15.04 -3.12
CA ASN A 110 -12.16 15.49 -2.55
C ASN A 110 -11.05 14.45 -2.78
N PRO A 111 -10.16 14.65 -3.77
CA PRO A 111 -9.10 13.68 -4.07
C PRO A 111 -8.06 13.52 -2.94
N ASN A 112 -8.02 14.42 -1.96
CA ASN A 112 -7.13 14.31 -0.79
C ASN A 112 -7.77 13.52 0.36
N ARG A 113 -9.02 13.08 0.20
CA ARG A 113 -9.78 12.34 1.21
C ARG A 113 -10.02 10.90 0.77
N TRP A 114 -9.91 9.99 1.71
CA TRP A 114 -10.23 8.58 1.53
C TRP A 114 -11.27 8.18 2.58
N ASN A 115 -12.29 7.47 2.14
CA ASN A 115 -13.34 6.89 2.98
C ASN A 115 -12.98 5.43 3.24
N GLY A 116 -12.96 5.04 4.52
CA GLY A 116 -12.59 3.71 4.96
C GLY A 116 -13.74 2.99 5.67
N THR A 117 -13.82 1.69 5.45
CA THR A 117 -14.69 0.76 6.19
C THR A 117 -13.81 -0.25 6.91
N VAL A 118 -14.13 -0.55 8.17
CA VAL A 118 -13.45 -1.55 8.99
C VAL A 118 -14.30 -2.79 9.03
N TYR A 119 -13.73 -3.91 8.60
CA TYR A 119 -14.37 -5.21 8.61
C TYR A 119 -13.75 -6.13 9.66
N PHE A 120 -14.60 -6.92 10.31
CA PHE A 120 -14.23 -8.07 11.11
C PHE A 120 -14.62 -9.37 10.38
N VAL A 121 -13.67 -10.30 10.20
CA VAL A 121 -13.86 -11.54 9.41
C VAL A 121 -13.79 -12.82 10.27
N GLY A 122 -13.73 -12.71 11.61
CA GLY A 122 -13.55 -13.85 12.51
C GLY A 122 -14.66 -14.92 12.50
N ALA A 123 -15.81 -14.66 11.85
CA ALA A 123 -16.93 -15.60 11.70
C ALA A 123 -17.05 -16.19 10.28
N GLY A 124 -16.05 -16.00 9.42
CA GLY A 124 -16.04 -16.53 8.05
C GLY A 124 -16.81 -15.70 7.02
N GLN A 125 -17.43 -14.59 7.44
CA GLN A 125 -18.00 -13.56 6.57
C GLN A 125 -17.57 -12.18 7.08
N PRO A 126 -17.33 -11.19 6.20
CA PRO A 126 -16.99 -9.84 6.61
C PRO A 126 -18.19 -9.14 7.23
N ILE A 127 -18.00 -8.59 8.43
CA ILE A 127 -18.98 -7.77 9.14
C ILE A 127 -18.40 -6.37 9.28
N GLU A 128 -19.13 -5.35 8.84
CA GLU A 128 -18.75 -3.96 9.08
C GLU A 128 -18.85 -3.65 10.58
N VAL A 129 -17.74 -3.23 11.17
CA VAL A 129 -17.64 -2.87 12.59
C VAL A 129 -17.31 -1.40 12.82
N GLY A 130 -17.06 -0.66 11.74
CA GLY A 130 -16.83 0.77 11.80
C GLY A 130 -16.54 1.39 10.44
N ALA A 131 -16.53 2.72 10.42
CA ALA A 131 -16.17 3.50 9.24
C ALA A 131 -15.33 4.71 9.68
N PHE A 132 -14.47 5.18 8.79
CA PHE A 132 -13.57 6.29 9.03
C PHE A 132 -13.34 7.10 7.76
N ALA A 133 -12.69 8.25 7.91
CA ALA A 133 -12.09 8.98 6.81
C ALA A 133 -10.68 9.44 7.19
N ILE A 134 -9.80 9.46 6.19
CA ILE A 134 -8.47 10.07 6.31
C ILE A 134 -8.34 11.18 5.27
N THR A 135 -7.84 12.34 5.68
CA THR A 135 -7.64 13.50 4.79
C THR A 135 -6.25 14.07 4.97
N ARG A 136 -5.59 14.39 3.86
CA ARG A 136 -4.28 15.04 3.82
C ARG A 136 -4.40 16.56 3.79
#